data_AF-A0A1V3IXZ9-F1
#
_entry.id   AF-A0A1V3IXZ9-F1
#
_cell.length_a   1.000
_cell.length_b   1.000
_cell.length_c   1.000
_cell.angle_alpha   90.00
_cell.angle_beta   90.00
_cell.angle_gamma   90.00
#
_symmetry.space_group_name_H-M   'P 1'
#
loop_
_entity.id
_entity.type
_entity.pdbx_description
1 polymer ?
#
loop_
_entity_poly.entity_id
_entity_poly.type
_entity_poly.pdbx_seq_one_letter_code
_entity_poly.pdbx_strand_id
1 'polypeptide(L)' 'MLWIIFIALSLIFYVVLHYRPHIIQIGHFNHAKFVNVENKTFYIEEVEFRDSQAAIHGYFNITPALQNRAEVLETPIRFF' A
#
# COMPACT_ATOMS: atom_id res chain seq x y z
N MET A 1 6.19 -4.54 -37.38
CA MET A 1 7.13 -4.98 -36.32
C MET A 1 7.44 -3.84 -35.34
N LEU A 2 8.00 -2.70 -35.76
CA LEU A 2 8.26 -1.54 -34.88
C LEU A 2 7.03 -1.04 -34.12
N TRP A 3 5.86 -0.95 -34.77
CA TRP A 3 4.62 -0.51 -34.12
C TRP A 3 4.18 -1.39 -32.94
N ILE A 4 4.40 -2.71 -33.03
CA ILE A 4 4.07 -3.64 -31.95
C ILE A 4 4.96 -3.37 -30.72
N ILE A 5 6.24 -3.05 -30.96
CA ILE A 5 7.19 -2.70 -29.89
C ILE A 5 6.76 -1.39 -29.22
N PHE A 6 6.37 -0.37 -29.98
CA PHE A 6 5.88 0.90 -29.42
C PHE A 6 4.60 0.71 -28.58
N ILE A 7 3.67 -0.12 -29.04
CA ILE A 7 2.45 -0.45 -28.29
C ILE A 7 2.79 -1.15 -26.97
N ALA A 8 3.67 -2.16 -27.01
CA ALA A 8 4.11 -2.88 -25.83
C ALA A 8 4.83 -1.96 -24.82
N LEU A 9 5.71 -1.08 -25.31
CA LEU A 9 6.44 -0.14 -24.47
C LEU A 9 5.48 0.85 -23.79
N SER A 10 4.51 1.38 -24.55
CA SER A 10 3.47 2.28 -24.03
C SER A 10 2.63 1.60 -22.96
N LEU A 11 2.26 0.34 -23.17
CA LEU A 11 1.50 -0.45 -22.20
C LEU A 11 2.28 -0.69 -20.91
N ILE A 12 3.57 -1.03 -21.01
CA ILE A 12 4.45 -1.19 -19.85
C ILE A 12 4.57 0.14 -19.10
N PHE A 13 4.78 1.25 -19.81
CA PHE A 13 4.91 2.57 -19.21
C PHE A 13 3.63 2.98 -18.48
N TYR A 14 2.47 2.73 -19.10
CA TYR A 14 1.15 2.96 -18.51
C TYR A 14 0.97 2.16 -17.22
N VAL A 15 1.29 0.86 -17.25
CA VAL A 15 1.20 -0.02 -16.08
C VAL A 15 2.13 0.47 -14.98
N VAL A 16 3.39 0.78 -15.28
CA VAL A 16 4.36 1.26 -14.28
C VAL A 16 3.93 2.59 -13.65
N LEU A 17 3.40 3.53 -14.44
CA LEU A 17 2.89 4.82 -13.95
C LEU A 17 1.64 4.68 -13.08
N HIS A 18 0.79 3.70 -13.37
CA HIS A 18 -0.47 3.47 -12.64
C HIS A 18 -0.35 2.40 -11.56
N TYR A 19 0.79 1.70 -11.47
CA TYR A 19 1.03 0.70 -10.47
C TYR A 19 1.12 1.37 -9.11
N ARG A 20 0.09 1.19 -8.29
CA ARG A 20 0.14 1.55 -6.88
C ARG A 20 0.74 0.35 -6.15
N PRO A 21 1.96 0.46 -5.59
CA PRO A 21 2.55 -0.63 -4.84
C PRO A 21 1.62 -0.94 -3.67
N HIS A 22 1.15 -2.17 -3.58
CA HIS A 22 0.41 -2.71 -2.45
C HIS A 22 1.43 -3.27 -1.47
N ILE A 23 1.58 -2.61 -0.32
CA ILE A 23 2.65 -2.93 0.64
C ILE A 23 2.18 -4.00 1.61
N ILE A 24 0.92 -3.95 2.04
CA ILE A 24 0.35 -4.87 3.02
C ILE A 24 -0.25 -6.09 2.34
N GLN A 25 0.44 -7.22 2.33
CA GLN A 25 -0.06 -8.45 1.66
C GLN A 25 -1.13 -9.24 2.45
N ILE A 26 -1.60 -8.71 3.59
CA ILE A 26 -2.49 -9.42 4.52
C ILE A 26 -3.80 -8.66 4.63
N GLY A 27 -4.92 -9.35 4.37
CA GLY A 27 -6.26 -8.75 4.35
C GLY A 27 -6.74 -8.48 2.92
N HIS A 28 -7.94 -7.93 2.78
CA HIS A 28 -8.51 -7.52 1.51
C HIS A 28 -8.13 -6.07 1.21
N PHE A 29 -7.29 -5.86 0.20
CA PHE A 29 -6.93 -4.52 -0.24
C PHE A 29 -8.16 -3.78 -0.78
N ASN A 30 -8.46 -2.62 -0.21
CA ASN A 30 -9.50 -1.74 -0.73
C ASN A 30 -8.91 -0.64 -1.60
N HIS A 31 -8.03 0.20 -1.03
CA HIS A 31 -7.37 1.23 -1.81
C HIS A 31 -6.05 1.69 -1.19
N ALA A 32 -5.17 2.26 -2.01
CA ALA A 32 -3.99 2.98 -1.55
C ALA A 32 -3.99 4.38 -2.12
N LYS A 33 -3.53 5.36 -1.35
CA LYS A 33 -3.36 6.75 -1.79
C LYS A 33 -2.08 7.34 -1.23
N PHE A 34 -1.52 8.27 -2.00
CA PHE A 34 -0.44 9.13 -1.53
C PHE A 34 -1.05 10.47 -1.11
N VAL A 35 -0.64 10.97 0.06
CA VAL A 35 -1.06 12.27 0.59
C VAL A 35 0.20 13.07 0.88
N ASN A 36 0.27 14.29 0.34
CA ASN A 36 1.37 15.20 0.62
C ASN A 36 0.95 16.19 1.72
N VAL A 37 1.70 16.24 2.82
CA VAL A 37 1.49 17.19 3.92
C VAL A 37 2.86 17.75 4.32
N GLU A 38 3.01 19.09 4.33
CA GLU A 38 4.21 19.79 4.82
C GLU A 38 5.54 19.20 4.29
N ASN A 39 5.68 19.09 2.97
CA ASN A 39 6.84 18.50 2.28
C ASN A 39 7.13 17.02 2.58
N LYS A 40 6.22 16.31 3.26
CA LYS A 40 6.28 14.86 3.46
C LYS A 40 5.22 14.17 2.61
N THR A 41 5.61 13.07 1.97
CA THR A 41 4.68 12.19 1.23
C THR A 41 4.35 10.99 2.10
N PHE A 42 3.08 10.85 2.45
CA PHE A 42 2.54 9.73 3.21
C PHE A 42 1.89 8.75 2.24
N TYR A 43 2.21 7.48 2.43
CA TYR A 43 1.51 6.37 1.78
C TYR A 43 0.46 5.84 2.75
N ILE A 44 -0.81 5.85 2.34
CA ILE A 44 -1.93 5.35 3.13
C ILE A 44 -2.57 4.20 2.37
N GLU A 45 -2.72 3.07 3.05
CA GLU A 45 -3.31 1.86 2.51
C GLU A 45 -4.50 1.44 3.39
N GLU A 46 -5.67 1.28 2.78
CA GLU A 46 -6.87 0.77 3.43
C GLU A 46 -7.03 -0.71 3.11
N VAL A 47 -7.10 -1.51 4.17
CA VAL A 47 -7.20 -2.97 4.10
C VAL A 47 -8.32 -3.43 5.02
N GLU A 48 -9.21 -4.26 4.49
CA GLU A 48 -10.33 -4.83 5.21
C GLU A 48 -10.01 -6.25 5.67
N PHE A 49 -10.43 -6.58 6.90
CA PHE A 49 -10.27 -7.90 7.48
C PHE A 49 -11.64 -8.53 7.70
N ARG A 50 -11.71 -9.85 7.56
CA ARG A 50 -12.95 -10.61 7.66
C ARG A 50 -13.63 -10.47 9.03
N ASP A 51 -12.82 -10.34 10.08
CA ASP A 51 -13.27 -10.20 11.45
C ASP A 51 -12.20 -9.47 12.29
N SER A 52 -12.57 -9.14 13.54
CA SER A 52 -11.69 -8.42 14.46
C SER A 52 -10.47 -9.22 14.88
N GLN A 53 -10.54 -10.56 14.95
CA GLN A 53 -9.37 -11.38 15.26
C GLN A 53 -8.37 -11.34 14.10
N ALA A 54 -8.83 -11.46 12.87
CA ALA A 54 -8.01 -11.33 11.67
C ALA A 54 -7.36 -9.94 11.58
N ALA A 55 -8.06 -8.87 11.99
CA ALA A 55 -7.48 -7.53 12.05
C ALA A 55 -6.37 -7.42 13.10
N ILE A 56 -6.58 -7.96 14.31
CA ILE A 56 -5.57 -7.94 15.38
C ILE A 56 -4.34 -8.77 14.98
N HIS A 57 -4.54 -9.99 14.48
CA HIS A 57 -3.45 -10.83 13.99
C HIS A 57 -2.74 -10.20 12.78
N GLY A 58 -3.51 -9.56 11.90
CA GLY A 58 -2.99 -8.78 10.78
C GLY A 58 -2.07 -7.67 11.25
N TYR A 59 -2.50 -6.87 12.22
CA TYR A 59 -1.70 -5.78 12.79
C TYR A 59 -0.33 -6.27 13.31
N PHE A 60 -0.30 -7.36 14.09
CA PHE A 60 0.96 -7.91 14.62
C PHE A 60 1.91 -8.43 13.54
N ASN A 61 1.40 -8.78 12.35
CA ASN A 61 2.22 -9.18 11.21
C ASN A 61 2.64 -7.97 10.34
N ILE A 62 1.79 -6.94 10.25
CA ILE A 62 2.00 -5.75 9.42
C ILE A 62 3.04 -4.83 10.04
N THR A 63 2.94 -4.54 11.34
CA THR A 63 3.87 -3.65 12.05
C THR A 63 5.34 -4.02 11.85
N PRO A 64 5.79 -5.26 12.10
CA PRO A 64 7.19 -5.64 11.86
C PRO A 64 7.58 -5.66 10.37
N ALA A 65 6.64 -5.96 9.46
CA ALA A 65 6.91 -5.89 8.02
C ALA A 65 7.17 -4.45 7.55
N LEU A 66 6.47 -3.47 8.16
CA LEU A 66 6.62 -2.05 7.84
C LEU A 66 7.85 -1.41 8.51
N GLN A 67 8.29 -1.89 9.68
CA GLN A 67 9.51 -1.43 10.34
C GLN A 67 10.76 -1.53 9.45
N ASN A 68 10.79 -2.50 8.52
CA ASN A 68 11.90 -2.65 7.57
C ASN A 68 11.82 -1.68 6.37
N ARG A 69 10.72 -0.94 6.21
CA ARG A 69 10.45 -0.08 5.04
C ARG A 69 10.34 1.40 5.38
N ALA A 70 9.87 1.73 6.58
CA ALA A 70 9.76 3.09 7.07
C ALA A 70 9.77 3.12 8.60
N GLU A 71 10.07 4.28 9.18
CA GLU A 71 9.86 4.52 10.61
C GLU A 71 8.36 4.43 10.90
N VAL A 72 7.95 3.41 11.67
CA VAL A 72 6.54 3.21 12.03
C VAL A 72 6.16 4.24 13.09
N LEU A 73 5.43 5.27 12.67
CA LEU A 73 4.82 6.24 13.58
C LEU A 73 3.52 5.65 14.12
N GLU A 74 3.61 4.88 15.21
CA GLU A 74 2.42 4.41 15.92
C GLU A 74 1.73 5.59 16.59
N THR A 75 0.57 5.98 16.08
CA THR A 75 -0.33 6.87 16.82
C THR A 75 -1.17 5.98 17.73
N PRO A 76 -1.24 6.25 19.05
CA PRO A 76 -2.08 5.48 19.95
C PRO A 76 -3.55 5.66 19.57
N ILE A 77 -4.09 4.67 18.86
CA ILE A 77 -5.53 4.57 18.61
C ILE A 77 -6.17 4.16 19.94
N ARG A 78 -6.94 5.07 20.54
CA ARG A 78 -7.78 4.74 21.69
C ARG A 78 -8.95 3.90 21.20
N PHE A 79 -8.87 2.60 21.41
CA PHE A 79 -10.01 1.69 21.28
C PHE A 79 -10.94 1.85 22.50
N PHE A 80 -11.58 3.01 22.66
CA PHE A 80 -12.58 3.26 23.70
C PHE A 80 -13.65 4.23 23.20
#